data_AF-A0A1A8X582-F1
#
_entry.id   AF-A0A1A8X582-F1
#
_cell.length_a   1.000
_cell.length_b   1.000
_cell.length_c   1.000
_cell.angle_alpha   90.00
_cell.angle_beta   90.00
_cell.angle_gamma   90.00
#
_symmetry.space_group_name_H-M   'P 1'
#
loop_
_entity.id
_entity.type
_entity.pdbx_description
1 polymer ?
#
loop_
_entity_poly.entity_id
_entity_poly.type
_entity_poly.pdbx_seq_one_letter_code
_entity_poly.pdbx_strand_id
1 'polypeptide(L)'
;MAPRDMDNCELPSEKYYRELHNYTQGTTYKNLCDSNDYILSGENPISKNSDLKDFCYKFASNIENLKNKKNESSFDMKKHCTHLQFWLQYNVISITEKKSTITCISLIHSIWENIKNNLEDSIKNSCTIKLPPVSIGYREKWKKMHDYIYNYEQLKCAFKTEEGCNGDFKENCRDYYCKYILDIFNIYNEFEHVCNGENRERCPDFWNEFKNKYLETSDIESKCKDVYDKLGFYKVKMYWGEQDIEKYIEQYESEHIFSFFEKLIGYSIKYYLSKTIYYSKYIVLPIILILLFYFFMKKLSFFGSKISPRVDDMRKMWRNVQGVTNPASLLNPGKPPSGGNKMGLPYMPM
;
A
#
# COMPACT_ATOMS: atom_id res chain seq x y z
N MET A 1 -2.30 -20.97 -6.76
CA MET A 1 -2.15 -22.38 -7.20
C MET A 1 -1.25 -22.35 -8.44
N ALA A 2 0.03 -22.68 -8.29
CA ALA A 2 0.98 -22.67 -9.42
C ALA A 2 0.78 -23.94 -10.28
N PRO A 3 1.04 -23.89 -11.60
CA PRO A 3 0.95 -25.08 -12.45
C PRO A 3 2.03 -26.09 -12.06
N ARG A 4 1.70 -27.38 -12.11
CA ARG A 4 2.52 -28.52 -11.64
C ARG A 4 3.88 -28.67 -12.35
N ASP A 5 4.15 -27.92 -13.41
CA ASP A 5 5.43 -27.93 -14.13
C ASP A 5 6.49 -26.95 -13.55
N MET A 6 6.13 -26.08 -12.59
CA MET A 6 7.06 -25.14 -11.95
C MET A 6 7.88 -25.73 -10.79
N ASP A 7 7.51 -26.89 -10.26
CA ASP A 7 8.20 -27.51 -9.10
C ASP A 7 9.69 -27.82 -9.39
N ASN A 8 10.08 -27.88 -10.67
CA ASN A 8 11.45 -28.15 -11.11
C ASN A 8 12.34 -26.91 -11.27
N CYS A 9 11.78 -25.69 -11.20
CA CYS A 9 12.52 -24.44 -11.41
C CYS A 9 12.81 -23.70 -10.11
N GLU A 10 12.50 -24.32 -8.98
CA GLU A 10 12.58 -23.69 -7.67
C GLU A 10 14.01 -23.20 -7.36
N LEU A 11 14.10 -21.96 -6.90
CA LEU A 11 15.35 -21.38 -6.45
C LEU A 11 15.69 -21.77 -5.01
N PRO A 12 16.98 -21.74 -4.60
CA PRO A 12 17.38 -22.14 -3.26
C PRO A 12 16.64 -21.41 -2.14
N SER A 13 16.39 -20.10 -2.31
CA SER A 13 15.64 -19.30 -1.35
C SER A 13 14.18 -19.75 -1.23
N GLU A 14 13.53 -20.09 -2.34
CA GLU A 14 12.13 -20.58 -2.36
C GLU A 14 12.03 -21.90 -1.63
N LYS A 15 12.94 -22.83 -1.92
CA LYS A 15 13.04 -24.10 -1.22
C LYS A 15 13.17 -23.88 0.28
N TYR A 16 14.04 -22.95 0.68
CA TYR A 16 14.25 -22.60 2.08
C TYR A 16 12.97 -22.10 2.76
N TYR A 17 12.25 -21.15 2.14
CA TYR A 17 11.00 -20.62 2.71
C TYR A 17 9.88 -21.65 2.72
N ARG A 18 9.83 -22.56 1.73
CA ARG A 18 8.88 -23.67 1.71
C ARG A 18 9.13 -24.64 2.87
N GLU A 19 10.39 -24.96 3.16
CA GLU A 19 10.76 -25.79 4.33
C GLU A 19 10.34 -25.13 5.65
N LEU A 20 10.56 -23.81 5.80
CA LEU A 20 10.07 -23.05 6.96
C LEU A 20 8.54 -23.10 7.08
N HIS A 21 7.83 -23.01 5.96
CA HIS A 21 6.37 -23.02 5.92
C HIS A 21 5.75 -24.39 6.24
N ASN A 22 6.41 -25.47 5.78
CA ASN A 22 5.99 -26.85 5.97
C ASN A 22 6.37 -27.40 7.35
N TYR A 23 7.24 -26.71 8.10
CA TYR A 23 7.66 -27.15 9.42
C TYR A 23 6.45 -27.31 10.36
N THR A 24 6.32 -28.52 10.91
CA THR A 24 5.23 -28.88 11.81
C THR A 24 5.34 -28.22 13.18
N GLN A 25 4.18 -27.83 13.71
CA GLN A 25 4.03 -26.97 14.87
C GLN A 25 4.56 -27.62 16.17
N GLY A 26 5.44 -26.92 16.89
CA GLY A 26 5.76 -27.19 18.29
C GLY A 26 4.71 -26.56 19.22
N THR A 27 4.55 -27.08 20.44
CA THR A 27 3.52 -26.60 21.40
C THR A 27 4.04 -25.61 22.43
N THR A 28 5.36 -25.48 22.60
CA THR A 28 5.98 -24.81 23.76
C THR A 28 5.66 -23.31 23.85
N TYR A 29 5.72 -22.58 22.72
CA TYR A 29 5.59 -21.12 22.70
C TYR A 29 4.31 -20.61 22.03
N LYS A 30 3.31 -21.48 21.82
CA LYS A 30 2.02 -21.07 21.22
C LYS A 30 1.32 -20.00 22.07
N ASN A 31 1.38 -20.16 23.39
CA ASN A 31 0.80 -19.24 24.36
C ASN A 31 1.28 -17.78 24.19
N LEU A 32 2.49 -17.54 23.67
CA LEU A 32 2.97 -16.19 23.40
C LEU A 32 2.17 -15.52 22.28
N CYS A 33 1.79 -16.25 21.24
CA CYS A 33 0.94 -15.73 20.16
C CYS A 33 -0.51 -15.47 20.63
N ASP A 34 -0.94 -16.18 21.68
CA ASP A 34 -2.25 -16.00 22.32
C ASP A 34 -2.24 -14.96 23.45
N SER A 35 -1.08 -14.44 23.84
CA SER A 35 -0.96 -13.61 25.03
C SER A 35 -1.71 -12.29 24.89
N ASN A 36 -2.35 -11.88 25.99
CA ASN A 36 -2.97 -10.57 26.14
C ASN A 36 -1.94 -9.44 26.34
N ASP A 37 -0.66 -9.78 26.56
CA ASP A 37 0.42 -8.80 26.69
C ASP A 37 0.65 -8.01 25.38
N TYR A 38 0.12 -8.50 24.26
CA TYR A 38 0.22 -7.89 22.93
C TYR A 38 -1.06 -7.15 22.50
N ILE A 39 -1.95 -6.83 23.44
CA ILE A 39 -3.16 -6.04 23.19
C ILE A 39 -2.80 -4.59 22.85
N LEU A 40 -3.32 -4.10 21.73
CA LEU A 40 -3.25 -2.71 21.29
C LEU A 40 -4.66 -2.17 21.11
N SER A 41 -5.00 -1.08 21.81
CA SER A 41 -6.32 -0.46 21.75
C SER A 41 -7.48 -1.42 22.07
N GLY A 42 -7.27 -2.35 23.01
CA GLY A 42 -8.30 -3.28 23.49
C GLY A 42 -8.42 -4.59 22.72
N GLU A 43 -7.66 -4.79 21.63
CA GLU A 43 -7.61 -6.05 20.88
C GLU A 43 -6.16 -6.52 20.65
N ASN A 44 -5.92 -7.83 20.58
CA ASN A 44 -4.64 -8.36 20.11
C ASN A 44 -4.69 -8.55 18.57
N PRO A 45 -3.90 -7.78 17.78
CA PRO A 45 -3.92 -7.87 16.32
C PRO A 45 -3.57 -9.25 15.76
N ILE A 46 -2.73 -10.00 16.48
CA ILE A 46 -2.34 -11.37 16.11
C ILE A 46 -3.54 -12.30 16.29
N SER A 47 -4.24 -12.24 17.43
CA SER A 47 -5.34 -13.16 17.72
C SER A 47 -6.61 -12.90 16.90
N LYS A 48 -6.82 -11.65 16.46
CA LYS A 48 -7.95 -11.25 15.61
C LYS A 48 -7.87 -11.80 14.19
N ASN A 49 -6.66 -11.95 13.65
CA ASN A 49 -6.44 -12.43 12.29
C ASN A 49 -5.96 -13.88 12.32
N SER A 50 -6.80 -14.82 11.87
CA SER A 50 -6.50 -16.26 11.88
C SER A 50 -5.22 -16.61 11.14
N ASP A 51 -4.96 -15.99 9.99
CA ASP A 51 -3.78 -16.27 9.18
C ASP A 51 -2.51 -15.74 9.86
N LEU A 52 -2.59 -14.58 10.50
CA LEU A 52 -1.49 -13.99 11.27
C LEU A 52 -1.19 -14.81 12.53
N LYS A 53 -2.24 -15.33 13.17
CA LYS A 53 -2.13 -16.22 14.33
C LYS A 53 -1.46 -17.54 13.95
N ASP A 54 -1.92 -18.18 12.88
CA ASP A 54 -1.34 -19.42 12.37
C ASP A 54 0.11 -19.21 11.94
N PHE A 55 0.41 -18.09 11.29
CA PHE A 55 1.78 -17.69 10.98
C PHE A 55 2.62 -17.53 12.25
N CYS A 56 2.13 -16.81 13.26
CA CYS A 56 2.83 -16.61 14.53
C CYS A 56 3.20 -17.95 15.18
N TYR A 57 2.27 -18.91 15.20
CA TYR A 57 2.54 -20.23 15.74
C TYR A 57 3.63 -21.00 14.99
N LYS A 58 3.57 -21.01 13.65
CA LYS A 58 4.60 -21.63 12.81
C LYS A 58 5.94 -20.95 13.00
N PHE A 59 5.94 -19.62 13.11
CA PHE A 59 7.12 -18.82 13.32
C PHE A 59 7.78 -19.15 14.66
N ALA A 60 7.03 -19.11 15.76
CA ALA A 60 7.49 -19.50 17.09
C ALA A 60 8.07 -20.92 17.12
N SER A 61 7.43 -21.86 16.42
CA SER A 61 7.91 -23.25 16.31
C SER A 61 9.26 -23.36 15.60
N ASN A 62 9.46 -22.58 14.53
CA ASN A 62 10.74 -22.56 13.80
C ASN A 62 11.87 -21.97 14.67
N ILE A 63 11.60 -20.94 15.48
CA ILE A 63 12.58 -20.37 16.42
C ILE A 63 12.94 -21.40 17.49
N GLU A 64 11.95 -22.10 18.04
CA GLU A 64 12.20 -23.15 19.02
C GLU A 64 13.10 -24.26 18.43
N ASN A 65 12.88 -24.62 17.17
CA ASN A 65 13.64 -25.67 16.50
C ASN A 65 15.13 -25.34 16.29
N LEU A 66 15.55 -24.09 16.48
CA LEU A 66 16.97 -23.72 16.48
C LEU A 66 17.78 -24.54 17.49
N LYS A 67 17.17 -24.93 18.62
CA LYS A 67 17.80 -25.77 19.65
C LYS A 67 18.21 -27.16 19.12
N ASN A 68 17.47 -27.69 18.15
CA ASN A 68 17.72 -28.98 17.55
C ASN A 68 18.74 -28.87 16.41
N LYS A 69 18.60 -27.84 15.56
CA LYS A 69 19.46 -27.64 14.39
C LYS A 69 20.90 -27.27 14.73
N LYS A 70 21.15 -26.67 15.90
CA LYS A 70 22.51 -26.23 16.30
C LYS A 70 23.57 -27.33 16.28
N ASN A 71 23.16 -28.59 16.46
CA ASN A 71 24.07 -29.74 16.53
C ASN A 71 24.38 -30.33 15.13
N GLU A 72 23.75 -29.83 14.08
CA GLU A 72 24.01 -30.25 12.70
C GLU A 72 25.30 -29.56 12.20
N SER A 73 26.28 -30.37 11.77
CA SER A 73 27.62 -29.90 11.40
C SER A 73 27.67 -28.90 10.23
N SER A 74 26.62 -28.81 9.43
CA SER A 74 26.51 -27.90 8.27
C SER A 74 25.56 -26.73 8.49
N PHE A 75 24.99 -26.59 9.69
CA PHE A 75 23.97 -25.57 9.95
C PHE A 75 24.57 -24.21 10.26
N ASP A 76 24.33 -23.24 9.36
CA ASP A 76 24.66 -21.84 9.59
C ASP A 76 23.51 -21.13 10.32
N MET A 77 23.70 -20.95 11.63
CA MET A 77 22.73 -20.30 12.53
C MET A 77 22.41 -18.87 12.10
N LYS A 78 23.43 -18.06 11.76
CA LYS A 78 23.25 -16.65 11.41
C LYS A 78 22.46 -16.52 10.11
N LYS A 79 22.79 -17.34 9.12
CA LYS A 79 22.05 -17.42 7.86
C LYS A 79 20.61 -17.85 8.08
N HIS A 80 20.36 -18.89 8.88
CA HIS A 80 18.99 -19.35 9.16
C HIS A 80 18.16 -18.26 9.85
N CYS A 81 18.74 -17.56 10.83
CA CYS A 81 18.06 -16.46 11.50
C CYS A 81 17.81 -15.26 10.58
N THR A 82 18.70 -15.00 9.63
CA THR A 82 18.48 -13.99 8.58
C THR A 82 17.29 -14.37 7.68
N HIS A 83 17.19 -15.63 7.25
CA HIS A 83 16.03 -16.12 6.50
C HIS A 83 14.74 -16.03 7.31
N LEU A 84 14.76 -16.41 8.60
CA LEU A 84 13.59 -16.26 9.46
C LEU A 84 13.15 -14.80 9.60
N GLN A 85 14.10 -13.87 9.72
CA GLN A 85 13.78 -12.43 9.76
C GLN A 85 13.07 -11.98 8.48
N PHE A 86 13.58 -12.34 7.29
CA PHE A 86 12.92 -12.00 6.03
C PHE A 86 11.58 -12.71 5.86
N TRP A 87 11.48 -13.95 6.33
CA TRP A 87 10.24 -14.72 6.33
C TRP A 87 9.16 -14.06 7.21
N LEU A 88 9.51 -13.59 8.41
CA LEU A 88 8.63 -12.79 9.26
C LEU A 88 8.11 -11.56 8.54
N GLN A 89 9.02 -10.74 8.01
CA GLN A 89 8.62 -9.46 7.42
C GLN A 89 7.70 -9.70 6.22
N TYR A 90 8.09 -10.62 5.33
CA TYR A 90 7.34 -10.87 4.11
C TYR A 90 5.96 -11.49 4.36
N ASN A 91 5.84 -12.49 5.24
CA ASN A 91 4.54 -13.09 5.52
C ASN A 91 3.61 -12.09 6.19
N VAL A 92 4.10 -11.31 7.16
CA VAL A 92 3.26 -10.27 7.80
C VAL A 92 2.81 -9.22 6.78
N ILE A 93 3.70 -8.77 5.88
CA ILE A 93 3.34 -7.85 4.79
C ILE A 93 2.24 -8.45 3.89
N SER A 94 2.32 -9.74 3.59
CA SER A 94 1.34 -10.41 2.72
C SER A 94 -0.04 -10.64 3.37
N ILE A 95 -0.08 -10.81 4.70
CA ILE A 95 -1.31 -11.15 5.46
C ILE A 95 -2.05 -9.88 5.93
N THR A 96 -1.32 -8.83 6.30
CA THR A 96 -1.89 -7.68 7.03
C THR A 96 -2.28 -6.53 6.11
N GLU A 97 -3.27 -5.75 6.54
CA GLU A 97 -3.56 -4.47 5.91
C GLU A 97 -2.38 -3.50 6.06
N LYS A 98 -2.10 -2.71 5.02
CA LYS A 98 -0.94 -1.79 4.96
C LYS A 98 -0.80 -0.86 6.18
N LYS A 99 -1.91 -0.49 6.82
CA LYS A 99 -1.92 0.44 7.97
C LYS A 99 -1.39 -0.19 9.26
N SER A 100 -1.50 -1.50 9.42
CA SER A 100 -1.11 -2.22 10.65
C SER A 100 0.13 -3.11 10.48
N THR A 101 0.67 -3.22 9.27
CA THR A 101 1.80 -4.11 8.95
C THR A 101 3.03 -3.89 9.83
N ILE A 102 3.48 -2.64 10.00
CA ILE A 102 4.66 -2.34 10.83
C ILE A 102 4.42 -2.73 12.28
N THR A 103 3.24 -2.43 12.81
CA THR A 103 2.84 -2.82 14.17
C THR A 103 2.85 -4.34 14.33
N CYS A 104 2.29 -5.08 13.39
CA CYS A 104 2.28 -6.55 13.44
C CYS A 104 3.70 -7.14 13.35
N ILE A 105 4.57 -6.57 12.50
CA ILE A 105 6.00 -6.95 12.44
C ILE A 105 6.66 -6.75 13.81
N SER A 106 6.43 -5.59 14.45
CA SER A 106 6.98 -5.29 15.77
C SER A 106 6.47 -6.25 16.85
N LEU A 107 5.17 -6.60 16.84
CA LEU A 107 4.61 -7.55 17.81
C LEU A 107 5.21 -8.95 17.67
N ILE A 108 5.28 -9.50 16.45
CA ILE A 108 5.89 -10.83 16.24
C ILE A 108 7.40 -10.79 16.53
N HIS A 109 8.06 -9.66 16.29
CA HIS A 109 9.46 -9.48 16.71
C HIS A 109 9.61 -9.50 18.24
N SER A 110 8.67 -8.94 19.01
CA SER A 110 8.68 -9.07 20.47
C SER A 110 8.52 -10.52 20.92
N ILE A 111 7.71 -11.32 20.21
CA ILE A 111 7.59 -12.76 20.46
C ILE A 111 8.91 -13.48 20.14
N TRP A 112 9.56 -13.13 19.03
CA TRP A 112 10.90 -13.64 18.71
C TRP A 112 11.90 -13.39 19.83
N GLU A 113 11.98 -12.14 20.31
CA GLU A 113 12.91 -11.77 21.38
C GLU A 113 12.62 -12.52 22.67
N ASN A 114 11.34 -12.73 23.02
CA ASN A 114 10.95 -13.50 24.20
C ASN A 114 11.39 -14.98 24.07
N ILE A 115 11.12 -15.63 22.94
CA ILE A 115 11.54 -17.01 22.71
C ILE A 115 13.07 -17.11 22.73
N LYS A 116 13.75 -16.24 21.98
CA LYS A 116 15.22 -16.21 21.86
C LYS A 116 15.91 -16.02 23.21
N ASN A 117 15.36 -15.19 24.10
CA ASN A 117 15.92 -14.98 25.43
C ASN A 117 15.88 -16.21 26.34
N ASN A 118 15.04 -17.20 25.99
CA ASN A 118 14.97 -18.49 26.68
C ASN A 118 15.85 -19.57 26.01
N LEU A 119 16.57 -19.23 24.92
CA LEU A 119 17.52 -20.12 24.24
C LEU A 119 18.95 -19.89 24.75
N GLU A 120 19.83 -20.82 24.44
CA GLU A 120 21.26 -20.72 24.76
C GLU A 120 21.93 -19.49 24.14
N ASP A 121 22.95 -18.96 24.81
CA ASP A 121 23.65 -17.73 24.41
C ASP A 121 24.25 -17.80 23.00
N SER A 122 24.70 -18.98 22.56
CA SER A 122 25.23 -19.20 21.21
C SER A 122 24.18 -18.91 20.13
N ILE A 123 22.92 -19.32 20.36
CA ILE A 123 21.77 -19.05 19.48
C ILE A 123 21.36 -17.59 19.60
N LYS A 124 21.22 -17.11 20.85
CA LYS A 124 20.78 -15.75 21.16
C LYS A 124 21.64 -14.69 20.46
N ASN A 125 22.96 -14.84 20.52
CA ASN A 125 23.90 -13.90 19.93
C ASN A 125 23.87 -13.95 18.39
N SER A 126 23.71 -15.15 17.81
CA SER A 126 23.67 -15.36 16.36
C SER A 126 22.39 -14.87 15.69
N CYS A 127 21.30 -14.77 16.46
CA CYS A 127 19.94 -14.49 15.97
C CYS A 127 19.43 -13.11 16.41
N THR A 128 20.34 -12.14 16.46
CA THR A 128 20.01 -10.74 16.75
C THR A 128 19.41 -10.07 15.53
N ILE A 129 18.12 -9.70 15.60
CA ILE A 129 17.41 -9.03 14.51
C ILE A 129 17.59 -7.51 14.63
N LYS A 130 17.83 -6.86 13.49
CA LYS A 130 17.67 -5.41 13.34
C LYS A 130 16.37 -5.13 12.59
N LEU A 131 15.51 -4.29 13.15
CA LEU A 131 14.35 -3.74 12.44
C LEU A 131 14.72 -2.37 11.86
N PRO A 132 15.19 -2.31 10.59
CA PRO A 132 15.54 -1.04 9.97
C PRO A 132 14.30 -0.13 9.88
N PRO A 133 14.40 1.19 10.11
CA PRO A 133 13.28 2.13 10.01
C PRO A 133 12.94 2.48 8.55
N VAL A 134 12.83 1.47 7.69
CA VAL A 134 12.53 1.62 6.26
C VAL A 134 11.09 1.26 5.95
N SER A 135 10.57 1.84 4.86
CA SER A 135 9.23 1.57 4.36
C SER A 135 9.03 0.10 4.00
N ILE A 136 7.76 -0.34 3.96
CA ILE A 136 7.39 -1.71 3.57
C ILE A 136 7.99 -2.08 2.20
N GLY A 137 7.92 -1.17 1.23
CA GLY A 137 8.47 -1.40 -0.11
C GLY A 137 9.99 -1.63 -0.12
N TYR A 138 10.74 -0.96 0.76
CA TYR A 138 12.17 -1.23 0.90
C TYR A 138 12.46 -2.59 1.54
N ARG A 139 11.64 -3.03 2.52
CA ARG A 139 11.79 -4.37 3.14
C ARG A 139 11.61 -5.49 2.13
N GLU A 140 10.63 -5.36 1.24
CA GLU A 140 10.39 -6.33 0.16
C GLU A 140 11.60 -6.41 -0.80
N LYS A 141 12.18 -5.26 -1.15
CA LYS A 141 13.39 -5.21 -1.98
C LYS A 141 14.61 -5.78 -1.27
N TRP A 142 14.78 -5.51 0.03
CA TRP A 142 15.85 -6.10 0.84
C TRP A 142 15.78 -7.62 0.85
N LYS A 143 14.59 -8.20 0.99
CA LYS A 143 14.39 -9.64 0.86
C LYS A 143 14.80 -10.14 -0.52
N LYS A 144 14.35 -9.50 -1.61
CA LYS A 144 14.71 -9.90 -2.98
C LYS A 144 16.22 -9.85 -3.23
N MET A 145 16.92 -8.83 -2.73
CA MET A 145 18.39 -8.75 -2.81
C MET A 145 19.07 -9.88 -2.02
N HIS A 146 18.60 -10.17 -0.81
CA HIS A 146 19.15 -11.27 -0.01
C HIS A 146 18.88 -12.63 -0.67
N ASP A 147 17.67 -12.85 -1.19
CA ASP A 147 17.33 -14.05 -1.94
C ASP A 147 18.20 -14.19 -3.19
N TYR A 148 18.52 -13.09 -3.88
CA TYR A 148 19.46 -13.10 -5.00
C TYR A 148 20.85 -13.55 -4.61
N ILE A 149 21.39 -13.00 -3.51
CA ILE A 149 22.69 -13.43 -2.98
C ILE A 149 22.71 -14.94 -2.76
N TYR A 150 21.61 -15.50 -2.27
CA TYR A 150 21.50 -16.93 -1.98
C TYR A 150 21.26 -17.79 -3.25
N ASN A 151 20.56 -17.24 -4.24
CA ASN A 151 20.23 -17.91 -5.49
C ASN A 151 21.35 -17.78 -6.55
N TYR A 152 22.36 -16.95 -6.29
CA TYR A 152 23.41 -16.55 -7.23
C TYR A 152 24.08 -17.73 -7.94
N GLU A 153 24.54 -18.74 -7.21
CA GLU A 153 25.28 -19.86 -7.83
C GLU A 153 24.40 -20.67 -8.79
N GLN A 154 23.15 -20.92 -8.42
CA GLN A 154 22.21 -21.63 -9.29
C GLN A 154 21.88 -20.82 -10.53
N LEU A 155 21.68 -19.50 -10.41
CA LEU A 155 21.41 -18.63 -11.55
C LEU A 155 22.63 -18.49 -12.46
N LYS A 156 23.82 -18.32 -11.89
CA LYS A 156 25.08 -18.29 -12.65
C LYS A 156 25.26 -19.57 -13.45
N CYS A 157 25.07 -20.73 -12.82
CA CYS A 157 25.14 -22.02 -13.50
C CYS A 157 24.04 -22.19 -14.56
N ALA A 158 22.81 -21.73 -14.29
CA ALA A 158 21.73 -21.84 -15.26
C ALA A 158 22.02 -21.07 -16.56
N PHE A 159 22.73 -19.94 -16.49
CA PHE A 159 22.99 -19.11 -17.67
C PHE A 159 24.41 -19.23 -18.24
N LYS A 160 25.26 -20.10 -17.68
CA LYS A 160 26.62 -20.37 -18.18
C LYS A 160 26.79 -21.83 -18.59
N THR A 161 27.46 -22.06 -19.72
CA THR A 161 27.95 -23.36 -20.19
C THR A 161 29.36 -23.65 -19.64
N GLU A 162 29.63 -23.39 -18.36
CA GLU A 162 30.94 -23.72 -17.75
C GLU A 162 30.97 -25.19 -17.25
N GLU A 163 32.07 -25.89 -17.51
CA GLU A 163 32.35 -27.22 -16.95
C GLU A 163 32.45 -27.12 -15.41
N GLY A 164 31.60 -27.87 -14.69
CA GLY A 164 31.56 -27.87 -13.22
C GLY A 164 30.19 -27.56 -12.61
N CYS A 165 29.23 -27.08 -13.40
CA CYS A 165 27.84 -26.96 -12.98
C CYS A 165 27.12 -28.31 -13.07
N ASN A 166 26.92 -28.99 -11.94
CA ASN A 166 26.18 -30.26 -11.85
C ASN A 166 24.65 -30.10 -11.89
N GLY A 167 24.15 -28.92 -12.29
CA GLY A 167 22.72 -28.62 -12.33
C GLY A 167 22.18 -28.78 -13.74
N ASP A 168 21.18 -29.65 -13.92
CA ASP A 168 20.40 -29.73 -15.14
C ASP A 168 19.78 -28.36 -15.44
N PHE A 169 20.40 -27.57 -16.32
CA PHE A 169 19.73 -26.42 -16.90
C PHE A 169 18.55 -26.94 -17.71
N LYS A 170 17.35 -26.86 -17.11
CA LYS A 170 16.13 -27.18 -17.83
C LYS A 170 15.70 -25.90 -18.54
N GLU A 171 15.78 -25.91 -19.86
CA GLU A 171 15.43 -24.78 -20.73
C GLU A 171 14.03 -24.22 -20.43
N ASN A 172 13.12 -25.05 -19.91
CA ASN A 172 11.78 -24.66 -19.47
C ASN A 172 11.77 -23.67 -18.27
N CYS A 173 12.86 -23.52 -17.53
CA CYS A 173 12.98 -22.57 -16.41
C CYS A 173 13.45 -21.18 -16.83
N ARG A 174 13.85 -21.01 -18.09
CA ARG A 174 14.40 -19.74 -18.61
C ARG A 174 13.43 -18.58 -18.40
N ASP A 175 12.15 -18.76 -18.75
CA ASP A 175 11.13 -17.70 -18.59
C ASP A 175 10.95 -17.31 -17.11
N TYR A 176 11.04 -18.27 -16.19
CA TYR A 176 10.94 -18.04 -14.75
C TYR A 176 12.14 -17.25 -14.23
N TYR A 177 13.35 -17.70 -14.53
CA TYR A 177 14.57 -17.04 -14.09
C TYR A 177 14.73 -15.66 -14.71
N CYS A 178 14.38 -15.47 -15.97
CA CYS A 178 14.42 -14.15 -16.59
C CYS A 178 13.49 -13.16 -15.88
N LYS A 179 12.24 -13.54 -15.56
CA LYS A 179 11.35 -12.68 -14.76
C LYS A 179 11.94 -12.33 -13.40
N TYR A 180 12.59 -13.29 -12.75
CA TYR A 180 13.29 -13.06 -11.49
C TYR A 180 14.45 -12.06 -11.67
N ILE A 181 15.29 -12.22 -12.70
CA ILE A 181 16.42 -11.32 -13.00
C ILE A 181 15.95 -9.90 -13.36
N LEU A 182 14.80 -9.76 -14.04
CA LEU A 182 14.21 -8.45 -14.34
C LEU A 182 13.94 -7.64 -13.06
N ASP A 183 13.36 -8.28 -12.05
CA ASP A 183 13.12 -7.65 -10.75
C ASP A 183 14.46 -7.23 -10.09
N ILE A 184 15.48 -8.08 -10.19
CA ILE A 184 16.81 -7.82 -9.63
C ILE A 184 17.50 -6.65 -10.33
N PHE A 185 17.40 -6.56 -11.66
CA PHE A 185 17.90 -5.43 -12.45
C PHE A 185 17.29 -4.11 -11.97
N ASN A 186 15.96 -4.08 -11.84
CA ASN A 186 15.24 -2.89 -11.39
C ASN A 186 15.67 -2.45 -9.98
N ILE A 187 15.86 -3.42 -9.08
CA ILE A 187 16.32 -3.18 -7.70
C ILE A 187 17.76 -2.69 -7.69
N TYR A 188 18.64 -3.28 -8.49
CA TYR A 188 20.04 -2.87 -8.58
C TYR A 188 20.17 -1.40 -8.99
N ASN A 189 19.52 -1.01 -10.09
CA ASN A 189 19.60 0.37 -10.57
C ASN A 189 19.02 1.35 -9.55
N GLU A 190 17.94 0.99 -8.87
CA GLU A 190 17.41 1.81 -7.78
C GLU A 190 18.42 1.97 -6.64
N PHE A 191 18.97 0.87 -6.15
CA PHE A 191 19.83 0.89 -4.96
C PHE A 191 21.22 1.44 -5.23
N GLU A 192 21.69 1.44 -6.48
CA GLU A 192 22.89 2.18 -6.86
C GLU A 192 22.75 3.66 -6.48
N HIS A 193 21.57 4.25 -6.69
CA HIS A 193 21.31 5.63 -6.29
C HIS A 193 21.02 5.77 -4.80
N VAL A 194 20.25 4.85 -4.19
CA VAL A 194 19.93 4.89 -2.76
C VAL A 194 21.19 4.83 -1.90
N CYS A 195 22.09 3.89 -2.19
CA CYS A 195 23.27 3.61 -1.38
C CYS A 195 24.43 4.60 -1.62
N ASN A 196 24.49 5.25 -2.80
CA ASN A 196 25.49 6.28 -3.08
C ASN A 196 25.02 7.70 -2.73
N GLY A 197 23.72 7.90 -2.49
CA GLY A 197 23.12 9.19 -2.18
C GLY A 197 23.14 9.56 -0.69
N GLU A 198 22.33 10.57 -0.35
CA GLU A 198 22.15 11.07 1.03
C GLU A 198 21.31 10.12 1.91
N ASN A 199 20.54 9.22 1.28
CA ASN A 199 19.64 8.27 1.94
C ASN A 199 20.32 6.95 2.34
N ARG A 200 21.57 6.98 2.81
CA ARG A 200 22.37 5.77 3.14
C ARG A 200 21.72 4.88 4.20
N GLU A 201 20.89 5.44 5.06
CA GLU A 201 20.13 4.68 6.08
C GLU A 201 19.18 3.64 5.47
N ARG A 202 18.78 3.81 4.20
CA ARG A 202 17.93 2.86 3.46
C ARG A 202 18.74 1.75 2.79
N CYS A 203 20.07 1.84 2.82
CA CYS A 203 20.97 0.86 2.25
C CYS A 203 21.16 -0.33 3.23
N PRO A 204 20.97 -1.58 2.79
CA PRO A 204 21.22 -2.73 3.65
C PRO A 204 22.72 -2.97 3.86
N ASP A 205 23.10 -3.50 5.02
CA ASP A 205 24.48 -3.87 5.37
C ASP A 205 25.11 -4.84 4.35
N PHE A 206 24.30 -5.63 3.62
CA PHE A 206 24.73 -6.60 2.61
C PHE A 206 24.71 -6.05 1.16
N TRP A 207 24.52 -4.74 0.96
CA TRP A 207 24.47 -4.12 -0.37
C TRP A 207 25.69 -4.44 -1.25
N ASN A 208 26.89 -4.36 -0.68
CA ASN A 208 28.12 -4.61 -1.45
C ASN A 208 28.22 -6.04 -1.96
N GLU A 209 27.77 -7.02 -1.17
CA GLU A 209 27.73 -8.42 -1.59
C GLU A 209 26.75 -8.61 -2.75
N PHE A 210 25.54 -8.05 -2.63
CA PHE A 210 24.55 -8.05 -3.69
C PHE A 210 25.09 -7.39 -4.97
N LYS A 211 25.69 -6.20 -4.85
CA LYS A 211 26.26 -5.44 -5.97
C LYS A 211 27.33 -6.23 -6.71
N ASN A 212 28.28 -6.84 -5.98
CA ASN A 212 29.35 -7.61 -6.59
C ASN A 212 28.81 -8.83 -7.34
N LYS A 213 27.92 -9.61 -6.70
CA LYS A 213 27.28 -10.77 -7.32
C LYS A 213 26.48 -10.40 -8.55
N TYR A 214 25.72 -9.31 -8.50
CA TYR A 214 24.96 -8.82 -9.66
C TYR A 214 25.90 -8.43 -10.81
N LEU A 215 26.96 -7.68 -10.55
CA LEU A 215 27.90 -7.26 -11.59
C LEU A 215 28.56 -8.46 -12.29
N GLU A 216 28.93 -9.50 -11.54
CA GLU A 216 29.50 -10.75 -12.06
C GLU A 216 28.55 -11.56 -12.96
N THR A 217 27.25 -11.30 -12.87
CA THR A 217 26.18 -12.02 -13.60
C THR A 217 25.30 -11.07 -14.41
N SER A 218 25.79 -9.85 -14.65
CA SER A 218 25.05 -8.82 -15.37
C SER A 218 24.78 -9.19 -16.84
N ASP A 219 25.58 -10.11 -17.40
CA ASP A 219 25.37 -10.67 -18.74
C ASP A 219 24.07 -11.48 -18.86
N ILE A 220 23.55 -12.03 -17.75
CA ILE A 220 22.28 -12.78 -17.73
C ILE A 220 21.13 -11.92 -18.25
N GLU A 221 21.13 -10.62 -17.96
CA GLU A 221 20.10 -9.69 -18.42
C GLU A 221 20.00 -9.67 -19.94
N SER A 222 21.14 -9.60 -20.63
CA SER A 222 21.20 -9.62 -22.10
C SER A 222 20.70 -10.95 -22.69
N LYS A 223 20.94 -12.06 -22.00
CA LYS A 223 20.47 -13.41 -22.36
C LYS A 223 18.97 -13.60 -22.16
N CYS A 224 18.30 -12.68 -21.49
CA CYS A 224 16.86 -12.71 -21.25
C CYS A 224 16.06 -11.76 -22.13
N LYS A 225 16.71 -11.03 -23.06
CA LYS A 225 16.07 -10.00 -23.88
C LYS A 225 14.90 -10.54 -24.71
N ASP A 226 15.05 -11.68 -25.36
CA ASP A 226 13.99 -12.33 -26.13
C ASP A 226 12.79 -12.72 -25.26
N VAL A 227 13.05 -13.17 -24.03
CA VAL A 227 12.00 -13.47 -23.04
C VAL A 227 11.28 -12.18 -22.61
N TYR A 228 12.01 -11.10 -22.37
CA TYR A 228 11.44 -9.80 -22.01
C TYR A 228 10.55 -9.26 -23.12
N ASP A 229 11.04 -9.26 -24.36
CA ASP A 229 10.30 -8.79 -25.53
C ASP A 229 9.02 -9.62 -25.72
N LYS A 230 9.11 -10.96 -25.60
CA LYS A 230 7.95 -11.88 -25.69
C LYS A 230 6.90 -11.61 -24.61
N LEU A 231 7.31 -11.23 -23.42
CA LEU A 231 6.43 -10.94 -22.28
C LEU A 231 5.95 -9.48 -22.25
N GLY A 232 6.36 -8.66 -23.22
CA GLY A 232 5.98 -7.25 -23.29
C GLY A 232 6.68 -6.38 -22.25
N PHE A 233 7.90 -6.73 -21.84
CA PHE A 233 8.73 -5.86 -21.00
C PHE A 233 9.62 -4.97 -21.86
N TYR A 234 9.78 -3.71 -21.45
CA TYR A 234 10.67 -2.76 -22.12
C TYR A 234 11.38 -1.87 -21.12
N LYS A 235 12.58 -1.39 -21.49
CA LYS A 235 13.35 -0.45 -20.69
C LYS A 235 12.84 0.97 -20.87
N VAL A 236 12.78 1.69 -19.77
CA VAL A 236 12.35 3.09 -19.74
C VAL A 236 13.09 3.85 -18.63
N LYS A 237 13.35 5.13 -18.87
CA LYS A 237 13.92 6.03 -17.86
C LYS A 237 12.83 6.52 -16.89
N MET A 238 12.89 6.06 -15.65
CA MET A 238 11.99 6.43 -14.55
C MET A 238 12.51 7.65 -13.81
N TYR A 239 11.64 8.62 -13.55
CA TYR A 239 11.98 9.79 -12.74
C TYR A 239 12.24 9.39 -11.29
N TRP A 240 13.40 9.77 -10.75
CA TRP A 240 13.90 9.41 -9.42
C TRP A 240 14.15 10.62 -8.51
N GLY A 241 14.29 11.81 -9.08
CA GLY A 241 14.71 13.02 -8.36
C GLY A 241 13.77 13.46 -7.24
N GLU A 242 14.33 13.85 -6.09
CA GLU A 242 13.69 14.80 -5.18
C GLU A 242 13.77 16.22 -5.76
N GLN A 243 12.88 17.11 -5.31
CA GLN A 243 12.62 18.44 -5.87
C GLN A 243 13.87 19.12 -6.46
N ASP A 244 13.76 19.51 -7.74
CA ASP A 244 14.70 20.34 -8.52
C ASP A 244 15.98 19.68 -9.08
N ILE A 245 16.13 18.35 -8.98
CA ILE A 245 17.16 17.62 -9.75
C ILE A 245 16.52 16.55 -10.65
N GLU A 246 16.60 16.73 -11.96
CA GLU A 246 16.17 15.73 -12.95
C GLU A 246 17.11 14.52 -12.96
N LYS A 247 16.90 13.58 -12.03
CA LYS A 247 17.55 12.26 -12.05
C LYS A 247 16.59 11.22 -12.60
N TYR A 248 17.09 10.40 -13.51
CA TYR A 248 16.35 9.28 -14.08
C TYR A 248 17.14 7.99 -13.91
N ILE A 249 16.43 6.89 -13.66
CA ILE A 249 16.99 5.56 -13.53
C ILE A 249 16.38 4.64 -14.58
N GLU A 250 17.18 3.77 -15.19
CA GLU A 250 16.67 2.81 -16.17
C GLU A 250 15.98 1.66 -15.44
N GLN A 251 14.75 1.34 -15.83
CA GLN A 251 13.99 0.21 -15.30
C GLN A 251 13.22 -0.49 -16.41
N TYR A 252 13.04 -1.79 -16.26
CA TYR A 252 12.07 -2.56 -17.03
C TYR A 252 10.66 -2.31 -16.53
N GLU A 253 9.76 -2.12 -17.48
CA GLU A 253 8.32 -1.95 -17.25
C GLU A 253 7.51 -2.88 -18.12
N SER A 254 6.36 -3.32 -17.61
CA SER A 254 5.39 -4.09 -18.39
C SER A 254 4.60 -3.17 -19.32
N GLU A 255 4.33 -3.65 -20.53
CA GLU A 255 3.42 -3.03 -21.48
C GLU A 255 2.07 -2.70 -20.83
N HIS A 256 1.62 -1.48 -21.08
CA HIS A 256 0.35 -0.94 -20.62
C HIS A 256 -0.13 0.12 -21.62
N ILE A 257 -1.27 0.76 -21.35
CA ILE A 257 -1.94 1.67 -22.30
C ILE A 257 -1.05 2.82 -22.81
N PHE A 258 -0.04 3.23 -22.04
CA PHE A 258 0.90 4.30 -22.41
C PHE A 258 2.27 3.82 -22.88
N SER A 259 2.50 2.50 -22.91
CA SER A 259 3.80 1.93 -23.27
C SER A 259 4.27 2.34 -24.66
N PHE A 260 3.37 2.53 -25.63
CA PHE A 260 3.72 3.03 -26.96
C PHE A 260 4.43 4.39 -26.90
N PHE A 261 3.89 5.34 -26.14
CA PHE A 261 4.50 6.66 -25.97
C PHE A 261 5.81 6.57 -25.21
N GLU A 262 5.86 5.77 -24.14
CA GLU A 262 7.08 5.58 -23.34
C GLU A 262 8.20 4.93 -24.14
N LYS A 263 7.89 3.94 -25.00
CA LYS A 263 8.85 3.34 -25.93
C LYS A 263 9.38 4.34 -26.96
N LEU A 264 8.53 5.26 -27.44
CA LEU A 264 8.94 6.28 -28.41
C LEU A 264 9.86 7.33 -27.78
N ILE A 265 9.53 7.83 -26.60
CA ILE A 265 10.28 8.92 -25.95
C ILE A 265 11.43 8.40 -25.07
N GLY A 266 11.40 7.12 -24.66
CA GLY A 266 12.39 6.50 -23.77
C GLY A 266 12.25 6.87 -22.30
N TYR A 267 11.22 7.63 -21.92
CA TYR A 267 10.95 8.11 -20.57
C TYR A 267 9.59 7.65 -20.08
N SER A 268 9.51 7.38 -18.79
CA SER A 268 8.27 6.99 -18.13
C SER A 268 7.42 8.21 -17.92
N ILE A 269 6.18 8.15 -18.39
CA ILE A 269 5.21 9.22 -18.19
C ILE A 269 4.38 9.02 -16.93
N LYS A 270 4.54 7.88 -16.23
CA LYS A 270 3.79 7.56 -15.01
C LYS A 270 3.86 8.67 -13.96
N TYR A 271 5.05 9.24 -13.74
CA TYR A 271 5.21 10.35 -12.80
C TYR A 271 4.33 11.55 -13.18
N TYR A 272 4.44 12.01 -14.43
CA TYR A 272 3.66 13.14 -14.93
C TYR A 272 2.16 12.84 -14.95
N LEU A 273 1.75 11.65 -15.37
CA LEU A 273 0.36 11.19 -15.32
C LEU A 273 -0.17 11.21 -13.88
N SER A 274 0.58 10.68 -12.91
CA SER A 274 0.16 10.67 -11.51
C SER A 274 -0.03 12.09 -10.96
N LYS A 275 0.88 13.02 -11.31
CA LYS A 275 0.83 14.42 -10.91
C LYS A 275 -0.33 15.16 -11.57
N THR A 276 -0.57 14.92 -12.86
CA THR A 276 -1.69 15.50 -13.62
C THR A 276 -3.03 14.94 -13.10
N ILE A 277 -3.14 13.65 -12.81
CA ILE A 277 -4.35 13.05 -12.22
C ILE A 277 -4.62 13.65 -10.84
N TYR A 278 -3.58 13.79 -10.01
CA TYR A 278 -3.69 14.43 -8.70
C TYR A 278 -4.17 15.88 -8.83
N TYR A 279 -3.51 16.69 -9.66
CA TYR A 279 -3.88 18.07 -9.92
C TYR A 279 -5.31 18.18 -10.48
N SER A 280 -5.66 17.32 -11.43
CA SER A 280 -7.00 17.28 -12.01
C SER A 280 -8.06 16.94 -10.95
N LYS A 281 -7.81 15.94 -10.10
CA LYS A 281 -8.77 15.47 -9.10
C LYS A 281 -8.99 16.46 -7.97
N TYR A 282 -7.93 17.11 -7.50
CA TYR A 282 -7.97 17.94 -6.28
C TYR A 282 -8.04 19.44 -6.54
N ILE A 283 -7.68 19.90 -7.75
CA ILE A 283 -7.68 21.34 -8.09
C ILE A 283 -8.68 21.60 -9.21
N VAL A 284 -8.52 20.97 -10.36
CA VAL A 284 -9.32 21.30 -11.56
C VAL A 284 -10.78 20.88 -11.40
N LEU A 285 -11.04 19.63 -10.98
CA LEU A 285 -12.39 19.07 -10.89
C LEU A 285 -13.26 19.81 -9.85
N PRO A 286 -12.76 20.18 -8.65
CA PRO A 286 -13.51 21.03 -7.73
C PRO A 286 -13.84 22.41 -8.30
N ILE A 287 -12.89 23.05 -9.00
CA ILE A 287 -13.14 24.36 -9.64
C ILE A 287 -14.22 24.23 -10.70
N ILE A 288 -14.15 23.22 -11.56
CA ILE A 288 -15.17 22.96 -12.59
C ILE A 288 -16.53 22.68 -11.94
N LEU A 289 -16.59 21.89 -10.87
CA LEU A 289 -17.84 21.61 -10.15
C LEU A 289 -18.44 22.88 -9.52
N ILE A 290 -17.61 23.76 -8.93
CA ILE A 290 -18.06 25.05 -8.39
C ILE A 290 -18.61 25.94 -9.52
N LEU A 291 -17.90 26.03 -10.65
CA LEU A 291 -18.34 26.82 -11.80
C LEU A 291 -19.64 26.28 -12.39
N LEU A 292 -19.79 24.95 -12.51
CA LEU A 292 -21.02 24.32 -12.94
C LEU A 292 -22.16 24.58 -11.95
N PHE A 293 -21.91 24.42 -10.65
CA PHE A 293 -22.90 24.71 -9.61
C PHE A 293 -23.35 26.18 -9.65
N TYR A 294 -22.41 27.12 -9.79
CA TYR A 294 -22.70 28.54 -9.95
C TYR A 294 -23.53 28.81 -11.21
N PHE A 295 -23.19 28.17 -12.33
CA PHE A 295 -23.96 28.26 -13.57
C PHE A 295 -25.38 27.72 -13.40
N PHE A 296 -25.55 26.56 -12.74
CA PHE A 296 -26.87 25.99 -12.44
C PHE A 296 -27.69 26.89 -11.51
N MET A 297 -27.10 27.42 -10.44
CA MET A 297 -27.76 28.35 -9.51
C MET A 297 -28.17 29.66 -10.21
N LYS A 298 -27.31 30.21 -11.07
CA LYS A 298 -27.63 31.41 -11.87
C LYS A 298 -28.76 31.14 -12.86
N LYS A 299 -28.76 29.98 -13.51
CA LYS A 299 -29.83 29.58 -14.44
C LYS A 299 -31.16 29.34 -13.71
N LEU A 300 -31.13 28.69 -12.54
CA LEU A 300 -32.29 28.49 -11.66
C LEU A 300 -32.85 29.84 -11.15
N SER A 301 -32.00 30.80 -10.81
CA SER A 301 -32.42 32.16 -10.45
C SER A 301 -33.15 32.85 -11.63
N PHE A 302 -32.67 32.66 -12.86
CA PHE A 302 -33.32 33.17 -14.07
C PHE A 302 -34.66 32.48 -14.38
N PHE A 303 -34.82 31.21 -14.01
CA PHE A 303 -36.11 30.52 -14.08
C PHE A 303 -37.06 30.98 -12.97
N GLY A 304 -36.55 31.18 -11.75
CA GLY A 304 -37.31 31.76 -10.63
C GLY A 304 -37.83 33.15 -10.95
N SER A 305 -37.02 34.01 -11.57
CA SER A 305 -37.43 35.37 -11.96
C SER A 305 -38.44 35.42 -13.10
N LYS A 306 -38.53 34.38 -13.94
CA LYS A 306 -39.58 34.24 -14.97
C LYS A 306 -40.88 33.64 -14.44
N ILE A 307 -40.83 32.86 -13.36
CA ILE A 307 -42.02 32.27 -12.71
C ILE A 307 -42.62 33.24 -11.68
N SER A 308 -41.79 34.04 -11.00
CA SER A 308 -42.18 35.02 -9.97
C SER A 308 -43.29 35.99 -10.38
N PRO A 309 -43.32 36.58 -11.59
CA PRO A 309 -44.35 37.55 -11.95
C PRO A 309 -45.74 36.90 -11.99
N ARG A 310 -45.81 35.65 -12.46
CA ARG A 310 -47.05 34.88 -12.56
C ARG A 310 -47.59 34.50 -11.17
N VAL A 311 -46.71 34.18 -10.23
CA VAL A 311 -47.08 33.87 -8.83
C VAL A 311 -47.42 35.14 -8.04
N ASP A 312 -46.74 36.26 -8.31
CA ASP A 312 -47.06 37.55 -7.71
C ASP A 312 -48.40 38.10 -8.19
N ASP A 313 -48.78 37.88 -9.47
CA ASP A 313 -50.11 38.23 -9.98
C ASP A 313 -51.20 37.35 -9.35
N MET A 314 -50.95 36.05 -9.16
CA MET A 314 -51.85 35.19 -8.39
C MET A 314 -51.96 35.62 -6.92
N ARG A 315 -50.87 36.03 -6.29
CA ARG A 315 -50.85 36.59 -4.92
C ARG A 315 -51.64 37.90 -4.83
N LYS A 316 -51.56 38.78 -5.84
CA LYS A 316 -52.36 40.00 -5.93
C LYS A 316 -53.85 39.70 -6.12
N MET A 317 -54.21 38.75 -6.99
CA MET A 317 -55.59 38.28 -7.11
C MET A 317 -56.11 37.73 -5.78
N TRP A 318 -55.31 36.92 -5.07
CA TRP A 318 -55.72 36.34 -3.79
C TRP A 318 -55.88 37.39 -2.67
N ARG A 319 -55.02 38.42 -2.63
CA ARG A 319 -55.22 39.58 -1.74
C ARG A 319 -56.47 40.39 -2.07
N ASN A 320 -56.79 40.56 -3.35
CA ASN A 320 -58.04 41.20 -3.76
C ASN A 320 -59.27 40.36 -3.36
N VAL A 321 -59.17 39.03 -3.39
CA VAL A 321 -60.23 38.12 -2.89
C VAL A 321 -60.38 38.22 -1.37
N GLN A 322 -59.28 38.36 -0.61
CA GLN A 322 -59.34 38.57 0.85
C GLN A 322 -59.82 39.97 1.27
N GLY A 323 -59.68 40.99 0.40
CA GLY A 323 -60.20 42.34 0.63
C GLY A 323 -61.74 42.44 0.61
N VAL A 324 -62.44 41.44 0.07
CA VAL A 324 -63.91 41.37 0.04
C VAL A 324 -64.47 40.67 1.29
N THR A 325 -63.61 40.06 2.12
CA THR A 325 -63.98 39.46 3.41
C THR A 325 -63.30 40.22 4.55
N ASN A 326 -63.68 41.49 4.75
CA ASN A 326 -63.41 42.15 6.02
C ASN A 326 -64.41 41.62 7.07
N PRO A 327 -63.97 40.88 8.11
CA PRO A 327 -64.87 40.29 9.11
C PRO A 327 -65.55 41.34 10.00
N ALA A 328 -65.16 42.62 9.91
CA ALA A 328 -65.70 43.69 10.74
C ALA A 328 -67.16 44.07 10.45
N SER A 329 -67.78 43.54 9.40
CA SER A 329 -69.20 43.77 9.08
C SER A 329 -70.16 42.67 9.55
N LEU A 330 -69.66 41.57 10.12
CA LEU A 330 -70.46 40.43 10.60
C LEU A 330 -70.60 40.34 12.13
N LEU A 331 -70.06 41.30 12.88
CA LEU A 331 -70.14 41.37 14.35
C LEU A 331 -70.69 42.72 14.81
N ASN A 332 -71.94 43.03 14.44
CA ASN A 332 -72.75 44.03 15.15
C ASN A 332 -74.23 43.80 14.86
N PRO A 333 -75.02 43.23 15.79
CA PRO A 333 -76.47 43.39 15.76
C PRO A 333 -76.80 44.84 16.13
N GLY A 334 -77.60 45.49 15.29
CA GLY A 334 -78.06 46.86 15.47
C GLY A 334 -78.73 47.09 16.83
N LYS A 335 -78.31 48.14 17.52
CA LYS A 335 -78.99 48.67 18.72
C LYS A 335 -80.32 49.31 18.31
N PRO A 336 -81.42 49.08 19.06
CA PRO A 336 -82.66 49.84 18.88
C PRO A 336 -82.51 51.27 19.44
N PRO A 337 -83.35 52.23 18.98
CA PRO A 337 -83.14 53.64 19.20
C PRO A 337 -83.66 54.13 20.56
N SER A 338 -82.87 55.03 21.13
CA SER A 338 -83.28 56.29 21.79
C SER A 338 -84.45 56.27 22.79
N GLY A 339 -84.12 56.54 24.06
CA GLY A 339 -85.07 56.99 25.06
C GLY A 339 -84.41 57.37 26.37
N GLY A 340 -84.15 58.66 26.59
CA GLY A 340 -83.81 59.16 27.92
C GLY A 340 -82.87 60.35 27.94
N ASN A 341 -83.44 61.54 27.71
CA ASN A 341 -82.82 62.85 27.89
C ASN A 341 -82.10 62.99 29.25
N LYS A 342 -80.95 63.66 29.24
CA LYS A 342 -80.66 64.76 30.18
C LYS A 342 -79.61 65.69 29.59
N MET A 343 -80.10 66.90 29.29
CA MET A 343 -79.33 68.11 29.01
C MET A 343 -78.36 68.42 30.16
N GLY A 344 -77.16 68.86 29.81
CA GLY A 344 -76.17 69.45 30.72
C GLY A 344 -75.16 70.24 29.90
N LEU A 345 -75.31 71.56 29.97
CA LEU A 345 -74.67 72.63 29.20
C LEU A 345 -73.13 72.69 29.29
N PRO A 346 -72.48 73.46 28.39
CA PRO A 346 -71.05 73.41 28.12
C PRO A 346 -70.26 74.32 29.06
N TYR A 347 -68.97 74.02 29.26
CA TYR A 347 -68.01 75.00 29.71
C TYR A 347 -66.71 74.88 28.93
N MET A 348 -66.42 75.93 28.18
CA MET A 348 -65.10 76.33 27.69
C MET A 348 -64.83 77.73 28.30
N PRO A 349 -63.58 78.20 28.31
CA PRO A 349 -62.76 78.30 29.50
C PRO A 349 -62.55 79.75 29.98
N MET A 350 -61.88 79.92 31.12
CA MET A 350 -60.93 81.01 31.31
C MET A 350 -59.52 80.44 31.23
#